data_AF-R9HQA6-F1
#
_entry.id   AF-R9HQA6-F1
#
_cell.length_a   1.000
_cell.length_b   1.000
_cell.length_c   1.000
_cell.angle_alpha   90.00
_cell.angle_beta   90.00
_cell.angle_gamma   90.00
#
_symmetry.space_group_name_H-M   'P 1'
#
loop_
_entity.id
_entity.type
_entity.pdbx_description
1 polymer ?
#
loop_
_entity_poly.entity_id
_entity_poly.type
_entity_poly.pdbx_seq_one_letter_code
_entity_poly.pdbx_strand_id
1 'polypeptide(L)'
;MPDFIDTEHSVEKLFPVGTTFFFEGKEYKVLLCGKPRPSQGECKTDVYIKGIASDGEVRELKISVKQKNADFLENKMSLGRACEILGKDASDIICRCLLSIQDRFIDDCLVYFEERGKTGARTMKLGWKFELLNKLSGEKSGILELTEEQKNDVFAGINLH
;
A
#
# COMPACT_ATOMS: atom_id res chain seq x y z
N MET A 1 -15.62 6.13 13.18
CA MET A 1 -14.73 5.44 12.22
C MET A 1 -15.61 5.08 11.03
N PRO A 2 -15.26 5.41 9.78
CA PRO A 2 -15.94 4.79 8.66
C PRO A 2 -15.58 3.29 8.69
N ASP A 3 -16.56 2.41 8.79
CA ASP A 3 -16.34 0.99 9.01
C ASP A 3 -15.66 0.34 7.79
N PHE A 4 -14.48 -0.24 7.99
CA PHE A 4 -13.80 -1.08 6.98
C PHE A 4 -14.72 -2.18 6.46
N ILE A 5 -15.47 -2.78 7.39
CA ILE A 5 -16.50 -3.80 7.13
C ILE A 5 -17.55 -3.28 6.14
N ASP A 6 -18.00 -2.03 6.27
CA ASP A 6 -19.02 -1.46 5.38
C ASP A 6 -18.51 -1.27 3.95
N THR A 7 -17.22 -0.93 3.79
CA THR A 7 -16.63 -0.75 2.46
C THR A 7 -16.40 -2.08 1.77
N GLU A 8 -15.87 -3.08 2.48
CA GLU A 8 -15.74 -4.45 1.98
C GLU A 8 -17.10 -5.01 1.53
N HIS A 9 -18.12 -4.90 2.38
CA HIS A 9 -19.48 -5.32 2.04
C HIS A 9 -20.07 -4.53 0.88
N SER A 10 -19.75 -3.24 0.74
CA SER A 10 -20.19 -2.44 -0.40
C SER A 10 -19.60 -2.95 -1.71
N VAL A 11 -18.32 -3.35 -1.71
CA VAL A 11 -17.67 -3.95 -2.88
C VAL A 11 -18.25 -5.33 -3.17
N GLU A 12 -18.46 -6.18 -2.16
CA GLU A 12 -19.12 -7.49 -2.33
C GLU A 12 -20.52 -7.36 -2.96
N LYS A 13 -21.30 -6.35 -2.55
CA LYS A 13 -22.64 -6.10 -3.09
C LYS A 13 -22.66 -5.70 -4.56
N LEU A 14 -21.54 -5.25 -5.13
CA LEU A 14 -21.43 -4.96 -6.57
C LEU A 14 -21.36 -6.24 -7.41
N PHE A 15 -21.00 -7.38 -6.81
CA PHE A 15 -20.84 -8.65 -7.51
C PHE A 15 -21.66 -9.78 -6.87
N PRO A 16 -23.00 -9.71 -6.84
CA PRO A 16 -23.81 -10.80 -6.33
C PRO A 16 -23.60 -12.08 -7.15
N VAL A 17 -23.52 -13.23 -6.48
CA VAL A 17 -23.36 -14.52 -7.18
C VAL A 17 -24.53 -14.75 -8.14
N GLY A 18 -24.21 -15.12 -9.39
CA GLY A 18 -25.17 -15.34 -10.45
C GLY A 18 -25.39 -14.15 -11.39
N THR A 19 -24.92 -12.94 -11.07
CA THR A 19 -24.91 -11.79 -11.99
C THR A 19 -23.72 -11.86 -12.95
N THR A 20 -23.59 -10.87 -13.83
CA THR A 20 -22.44 -10.73 -14.73
C THR A 20 -21.63 -9.47 -14.45
N PHE A 21 -20.35 -9.50 -14.81
CA PHE A 21 -19.48 -8.33 -14.85
C PHE A 21 -18.66 -8.32 -16.14
N PHE A 22 -18.26 -7.13 -16.58
CA PHE A 22 -17.43 -6.94 -17.76
C PHE A 22 -16.00 -6.61 -17.34
N PHE A 23 -15.02 -7.32 -17.89
CA PHE A 23 -13.61 -7.12 -17.60
C PHE A 23 -12.77 -7.44 -18.83
N GLU A 24 -11.81 -6.59 -19.17
CA GLU A 24 -10.88 -6.77 -20.32
C GLU A 24 -11.57 -7.15 -21.64
N GLY A 25 -12.74 -6.56 -21.92
CA GLY A 25 -13.46 -6.79 -23.18
C GLY A 25 -14.38 -8.02 -23.17
N LYS A 26 -14.52 -8.72 -22.04
CA LYS A 26 -15.28 -9.97 -21.94
C LYS A 26 -16.27 -9.94 -20.76
N GLU A 27 -17.41 -10.60 -20.94
CA GLU A 27 -18.43 -10.78 -19.91
C GLU A 27 -18.22 -12.09 -19.14
N TYR A 28 -18.31 -12.03 -17.82
CA TYR A 28 -18.15 -13.15 -16.92
C TYR A 28 -19.34 -13.25 -15.96
N LYS A 29 -19.87 -14.45 -15.75
CA LYS A 29 -20.86 -14.75 -14.71
C LYS A 29 -20.16 -14.95 -13.38
N VAL A 30 -20.59 -14.25 -12.34
CA VAL A 30 -20.04 -14.37 -10.97
C VAL A 30 -20.39 -15.75 -10.40
N LEU A 31 -19.35 -16.54 -10.12
CA LEU A 31 -19.44 -17.83 -9.43
C LEU A 31 -19.23 -17.71 -7.92
N LEU A 32 -18.30 -16.84 -7.50
CA LEU A 32 -17.97 -16.61 -6.10
C LEU A 32 -17.66 -15.12 -5.90
N CYS A 33 -18.16 -14.54 -4.82
CA CYS A 33 -17.72 -13.25 -4.32
C CYS A 33 -17.69 -13.29 -2.80
N GLY A 34 -16.61 -12.78 -2.20
CA GLY A 34 -16.55 -12.58 -0.75
C GLY A 34 -15.14 -12.40 -0.20
N LYS A 35 -15.06 -12.13 1.11
CA LYS A 35 -13.80 -12.04 1.84
C LYS A 35 -13.06 -13.38 1.93
N PRO A 36 -11.81 -13.48 1.43
CA PRO A 36 -11.01 -14.69 1.54
C PRO A 36 -10.57 -14.97 2.98
N ARG A 37 -10.55 -16.25 3.36
CA ARG A 37 -10.13 -16.73 4.68
C ARG A 37 -9.03 -17.78 4.54
N PRO A 38 -7.75 -17.39 4.45
CA PRO A 38 -6.65 -18.35 4.35
C PRO A 38 -6.50 -19.15 5.65
N SER A 39 -5.94 -20.36 5.54
CA SER A 39 -5.69 -21.23 6.70
C SER A 39 -4.51 -20.77 7.56
N GLN A 40 -3.62 -19.93 7.01
CA GLN A 40 -2.47 -19.34 7.70
C GLN A 40 -2.19 -17.91 7.21
N GLY A 41 -1.81 -17.03 8.15
CA GLY A 41 -1.42 -15.65 7.86
C GLY A 41 -2.60 -14.68 7.72
N GLU A 42 -2.28 -13.39 7.63
CA GLU A 42 -3.24 -12.32 7.34
C GLU A 42 -3.45 -12.20 5.83
N CYS A 43 -4.70 -12.14 5.38
CA CYS A 43 -4.99 -12.00 3.96
C CYS A 43 -4.87 -10.54 3.53
N LYS A 44 -4.00 -10.24 2.56
CA LYS A 44 -3.89 -8.91 1.93
C LYS A 44 -5.10 -8.58 1.03
N THR A 45 -5.87 -9.58 0.64
CA THR A 45 -7.04 -9.42 -0.22
C THR A 45 -8.28 -9.21 0.63
N ASP A 46 -8.97 -8.10 0.40
CA ASP A 46 -10.17 -7.72 1.14
C ASP A 46 -11.42 -8.36 0.52
N VAL A 47 -11.49 -8.41 -0.82
CA VAL A 47 -12.58 -9.05 -1.57
C VAL A 47 -12.02 -9.88 -2.72
N TYR A 48 -12.50 -11.11 -2.84
CA TYR A 48 -12.19 -12.01 -3.95
C TYR A 48 -13.43 -12.22 -4.82
N ILE A 49 -13.26 -12.19 -6.14
CA ILE A 49 -14.31 -12.45 -7.12
C ILE A 49 -13.83 -13.51 -8.10
N LYS A 50 -14.66 -14.52 -8.36
CA LYS A 50 -14.44 -15.54 -9.39
C LYS A 50 -15.56 -15.48 -10.41
N GLY A 51 -15.20 -15.26 -11.67
CA GLY A 51 -16.11 -15.24 -12.81
C GLY A 51 -15.83 -16.37 -13.80
N ILE A 52 -16.85 -16.78 -14.56
CA ILE A 52 -16.72 -17.69 -15.70
C ILE A 52 -17.39 -17.09 -16.94
N ALA A 53 -16.66 -17.05 -18.05
CA ALA A 53 -17.20 -16.64 -19.34
C ALA A 53 -17.96 -17.78 -20.02
N SER A 54 -18.71 -17.46 -21.07
CA SER A 54 -19.51 -18.44 -21.83
C SER A 54 -18.67 -19.52 -22.50
N ASP A 55 -17.40 -19.26 -22.79
CA ASP A 55 -16.45 -20.23 -23.35
C ASP A 55 -15.70 -21.06 -22.30
N GLY A 56 -16.08 -20.90 -21.03
CA GLY A 56 -15.47 -21.64 -19.90
C GLY A 56 -14.22 -20.99 -19.32
N GLU A 57 -13.76 -19.84 -19.84
CA GLU A 57 -12.63 -19.11 -19.25
C GLU A 57 -12.98 -18.63 -17.84
N VAL A 58 -12.12 -18.94 -16.87
CA VAL A 58 -12.25 -18.51 -15.48
C VAL A 58 -11.37 -17.29 -15.23
N ARG A 59 -11.93 -16.26 -14.59
CA ARG A 59 -11.18 -15.10 -14.10
C ARG A 59 -11.32 -14.93 -12.60
N GLU A 60 -10.22 -14.56 -11.98
CA GLU A 60 -10.13 -14.29 -10.55
C GLU A 60 -9.65 -12.85 -10.33
N LEU A 61 -10.44 -12.05 -9.64
CA LEU A 61 -10.08 -10.70 -9.24
C LEU A 61 -9.83 -10.68 -7.72
N LYS A 62 -8.65 -10.21 -7.33
CA LYS A 62 -8.25 -10.02 -5.94
C LYS A 62 -8.20 -8.52 -5.67
N ILE A 63 -9.15 -8.01 -4.90
CA ILE A 63 -9.30 -6.59 -4.60
C ILE A 63 -8.76 -6.34 -3.20
N SER A 64 -7.89 -5.35 -3.06
CA SER A 64 -7.56 -4.75 -1.77
C SER A 64 -8.08 -3.32 -1.73
N VAL A 65 -8.79 -2.96 -0.68
CA VAL A 65 -9.46 -1.67 -0.53
C VAL A 65 -8.68 -0.81 0.47
N LYS A 66 -8.01 0.23 -0.04
CA LYS A 66 -7.39 1.25 0.81
C LYS A 66 -8.40 2.35 1.11
N GLN A 67 -8.80 2.49 2.38
CA GLN A 67 -9.57 3.65 2.83
C GLN A 67 -8.68 4.89 2.97
N LYS A 68 -9.29 6.08 3.02
CA LYS A 68 -8.56 7.36 3.13
C LYS A 68 -7.66 7.47 4.37
N ASN A 69 -7.96 6.71 5.42
CA ASN A 69 -7.17 6.63 6.65
C ASN A 69 -6.02 5.60 6.60
N ALA A 70 -5.80 4.94 5.46
CA ALA A 70 -4.67 4.03 5.29
C ALA A 70 -3.37 4.83 5.24
N ASP A 71 -2.73 4.96 6.41
CA ASP A 71 -1.54 5.79 6.59
C ASP A 71 -0.36 5.35 5.70
N PHE A 72 -0.21 4.04 5.51
CA PHE A 72 0.87 3.45 4.73
C PHE A 72 0.42 3.20 3.30
N LEU A 73 1.12 3.83 2.37
CA LEU A 73 1.01 3.50 0.96
C LEU A 73 1.92 2.32 0.61
N GLU A 74 3.16 2.35 1.13
CA GLU A 74 4.14 1.27 1.02
C GLU A 74 5.00 1.17 2.31
N ASN A 75 5.21 -0.06 2.78
CA ASN A 75 5.94 -0.36 4.01
C ASN A 75 7.27 -1.05 3.68
N LYS A 76 8.38 -0.60 4.29
CA LYS A 76 9.73 -1.18 4.11
C LYS A 76 10.10 -1.36 2.64
N MET A 77 10.11 -0.26 1.90
CA MET A 77 10.34 -0.28 0.45
C MET A 77 11.79 -0.68 0.11
N SER A 78 11.96 -1.64 -0.81
CA SER A 78 13.26 -1.97 -1.39
C SER A 78 13.61 -1.04 -2.55
N LEU A 79 14.88 -0.99 -2.97
CA LEU A 79 15.27 -0.19 -4.14
C LEU A 79 14.58 -0.67 -5.43
N GLY A 80 14.48 -1.99 -5.64
CA GLY A 80 13.76 -2.55 -6.79
C GLY A 80 12.31 -2.09 -6.82
N ARG A 81 11.63 -2.15 -5.66
CA ARG A 81 10.26 -1.66 -5.50
C ARG A 81 10.15 -0.16 -5.74
N ALA A 82 11.13 0.62 -5.27
CA ALA A 82 11.17 2.04 -5.54
C ALA A 82 11.30 2.33 -7.03
N CYS A 83 12.13 1.58 -7.78
CA CYS A 83 12.26 1.73 -9.22
C CYS A 83 10.98 1.36 -10.00
N GLU A 84 10.23 0.37 -9.53
CA GLU A 84 8.93 0.02 -10.12
C GLU A 84 7.89 1.12 -9.95
N ILE A 85 7.92 1.82 -8.81
CA ILE A 85 6.91 2.83 -8.47
C ILE A 85 7.30 4.20 -9.01
N LEU A 86 8.57 4.58 -8.85
CA LEU A 86 9.09 5.91 -9.11
C LEU A 86 9.80 5.99 -10.47
N GLY A 87 9.99 4.86 -11.14
CA GLY A 87 10.76 4.76 -12.37
C GLY A 87 12.27 4.68 -12.12
N LYS A 88 13.05 4.78 -13.20
CA LYS A 88 14.53 4.63 -13.15
C LYS A 88 15.22 5.66 -12.26
N ASP A 89 14.59 6.82 -12.07
CA ASP A 89 15.11 7.94 -11.28
C ASP A 89 14.71 7.85 -9.79
N ALA A 90 14.22 6.69 -9.32
CA ALA A 90 13.77 6.47 -7.95
C ALA A 90 14.78 6.94 -6.90
N SER A 91 16.07 6.61 -7.09
CA SER A 91 17.15 7.02 -6.18
C SER A 91 17.26 8.54 -6.07
N ASP A 92 17.17 9.27 -7.18
CA ASP A 92 17.30 10.72 -7.19
C ASP A 92 16.07 11.41 -6.59
N ILE A 93 14.88 10.87 -6.84
CA ILE A 93 13.63 11.34 -6.23
C ILE A 93 13.68 11.16 -4.71
N ILE A 94 14.09 9.99 -4.22
CA ILE A 94 14.23 9.71 -2.79
C ILE A 94 15.34 10.58 -2.19
N CYS A 95 16.48 10.73 -2.87
CA CYS A 95 17.60 11.53 -2.39
C CYS A 95 17.21 13.00 -2.20
N ARG A 96 16.52 13.61 -3.18
CA ARG A 96 16.01 14.99 -3.06
C ARG A 96 15.08 15.16 -1.86
N CYS A 97 14.18 14.20 -1.64
CA CYS A 97 13.31 14.20 -0.47
C CYS A 97 14.11 14.13 0.84
N LEU A 98 15.11 13.22 0.93
CA LEU A 98 15.95 13.10 2.12
C LEU A 98 16.80 14.35 2.38
N LEU A 99 17.34 14.98 1.33
CA LEU A 99 18.08 16.23 1.44
C LEU A 99 17.21 17.36 1.99
N SER A 100 15.91 17.41 1.64
CA SER A 100 14.98 18.42 2.17
C SER A 100 14.76 18.34 3.69
N ILE A 101 15.07 17.20 4.31
CA ILE A 101 14.94 16.97 5.75
C ILE A 101 16.27 16.59 6.41
N GLN A 102 17.39 16.86 5.73
CA GLN A 102 18.73 16.44 6.16
C GLN A 102 19.08 16.91 7.57
N ASP A 103 18.76 18.16 7.91
CA ASP A 103 19.05 18.75 9.23
C ASP A 103 18.42 17.91 10.35
N ARG A 104 17.24 17.33 10.12
CA ARG A 104 16.54 16.49 11.10
C ARG A 104 17.21 15.14 11.36
N PHE A 105 18.12 14.72 10.47
CA PHE A 105 18.99 13.56 10.69
C PHE A 105 20.29 13.96 11.37
N ILE A 106 20.85 15.12 11.01
CA ILE A 106 22.09 15.64 11.60
C ILE A 106 21.88 15.98 13.08
N ASP A 107 20.75 16.62 13.41
CA ASP A 107 20.40 17.03 14.78
C ASP A 107 19.93 15.84 15.65
N ASP A 108 19.81 14.65 15.06
CA ASP A 108 19.30 13.49 15.75
C ASP A 108 20.37 12.82 16.63
N CYS A 109 20.00 12.54 17.87
CA CYS A 109 20.86 11.80 18.76
C CYS A 109 20.92 10.32 18.32
N LEU A 110 22.13 9.79 18.19
CA LEU A 110 22.35 8.38 17.85
C LEU A 110 22.34 7.47 19.09
N VAL A 111 22.81 7.98 20.23
CA VAL A 111 22.89 7.24 21.50
C VAL A 111 22.20 8.03 22.59
N TYR A 112 21.10 7.48 23.11
CA TYR A 112 20.28 8.09 24.14
C TYR A 112 20.74 7.57 25.51
N PHE A 113 21.51 8.35 26.25
CA PHE A 113 21.87 8.01 27.63
C PHE A 113 20.70 8.20 28.60
N GLU A 114 19.85 9.20 28.32
CA GLU A 114 18.62 9.53 29.03
C GLU A 114 17.40 9.37 28.11
N GLU A 115 16.20 9.28 28.70
CA GLU A 115 14.95 9.16 27.94
C GLU A 115 14.65 10.47 27.19
N ARG A 116 14.21 10.35 25.94
CA ARG A 116 13.82 11.51 25.11
C ARG A 116 12.63 11.17 24.24
N GLY A 117 11.51 11.86 24.46
CA GLY A 117 10.27 11.64 23.71
C GLY A 117 9.73 10.22 23.93
N LYS A 118 9.63 9.44 22.85
CA LYS A 118 9.21 8.02 22.90
C LYS A 118 10.38 7.03 22.99
N THR A 119 11.62 7.52 23.03
CA THR A 119 12.83 6.70 23.03
C THR A 119 13.36 6.57 24.46
N GLY A 120 13.44 5.34 24.96
CA GLY A 120 13.92 5.06 26.31
C GLY A 120 15.42 5.34 26.51
N ALA A 121 15.81 5.52 27.76
CA ALA A 121 17.20 5.69 28.16
C ALA A 121 18.06 4.45 27.83
N ARG A 122 19.36 4.67 27.63
CA ARG A 122 20.38 3.66 27.29
C ARG A 122 20.08 2.89 26.00
N THR A 123 19.57 3.58 24.99
CA THR A 123 19.28 3.01 23.67
C THR A 123 20.18 3.61 22.60
N MET A 124 20.41 2.84 21.53
CA MET A 124 21.18 3.29 20.37
C MET A 124 20.36 3.09 19.10
N LYS A 125 20.41 4.09 18.21
CA LYS A 125 19.79 4.02 16.89
C LYS A 125 20.63 3.14 15.97
N LEU A 126 20.02 2.10 15.42
CA LEU A 126 20.68 1.17 14.50
C LEU A 126 20.63 1.64 13.03
N GLY A 127 19.66 2.50 12.71
CA GLY A 127 19.49 3.02 11.37
C GLY A 127 18.07 3.50 11.13
N TRP A 128 17.77 3.75 9.86
CA TRP A 128 16.47 4.21 9.40
C TRP A 128 15.94 3.27 8.32
N LYS A 129 14.62 3.24 8.19
CA LYS A 129 13.89 2.56 7.13
C LYS A 129 13.09 3.62 6.36
N PHE A 130 13.03 3.47 5.05
CA PHE A 130 12.18 4.31 4.22
C PHE A 130 10.77 3.71 4.17
N GLU A 131 9.76 4.55 4.45
CA GLU A 131 8.35 4.22 4.42
C GLU A 131 7.62 5.31 3.64
N LEU A 132 6.67 4.93 2.78
CA LEU A 132 5.86 5.88 2.02
C LEU A 132 4.48 5.95 2.66
N LEU A 133 4.14 7.13 3.17
CA LEU A 133 2.87 7.39 3.85
C LEU A 133 2.02 8.40 3.08
N ASN A 134 0.70 8.34 3.26
CA ASN A 134 -0.23 9.33 2.71
C ASN A 134 -0.37 10.60 3.59
N LYS A 135 0.44 10.69 4.65
CA LYS A 135 0.46 11.80 5.60
C LYS A 135 1.88 12.05 6.11
N LEU A 136 2.11 13.25 6.63
CA LEU A 136 3.31 13.53 7.42
C LEU A 136 3.23 12.78 8.76
N SER A 137 4.30 12.08 9.13
CA SER A 137 4.38 11.26 10.33
C SER A 137 5.74 11.37 11.02
N GLY A 138 5.73 11.83 12.28
CA GLY A 138 6.95 12.01 13.06
C GLY A 138 7.88 13.09 12.51
N GLU A 139 9.04 13.22 13.15
CA GLU A 139 9.96 14.32 12.88
C GLU A 139 10.73 14.15 11.56
N LYS A 140 10.88 12.91 11.06
CA LYS A 140 11.66 12.60 9.84
C LYS A 140 10.79 12.34 8.61
N SER A 141 9.74 13.15 8.45
CA SER A 141 8.86 13.11 7.28
C SER A 141 9.16 14.26 6.31
N GLY A 142 9.42 13.90 5.05
CA GLY A 142 9.57 14.80 3.91
C GLY A 142 8.47 14.53 2.86
N ILE A 143 8.24 15.51 1.98
CA ILE A 143 7.26 15.37 0.89
C ILE A 143 7.96 14.76 -0.33
N LEU A 144 7.40 13.68 -0.85
CA LEU A 144 7.84 13.09 -2.11
C LEU A 144 7.02 13.70 -3.25
N GLU A 145 7.65 14.49 -4.10
CA GLU A 145 7.00 15.07 -5.28
C GLU A 145 6.87 14.00 -6.37
N LEU A 146 5.65 13.48 -6.54
CA LEU A 146 5.31 12.44 -7.50
C LEU A 146 4.45 13.00 -8.63
N THR A 147 4.65 12.47 -9.84
CA THR A 147 3.74 12.68 -10.97
C THR A 147 2.40 11.98 -10.73
N GLU A 148 1.36 12.37 -11.47
CA GLU A 148 0.04 11.69 -11.37
C GLU A 148 0.13 10.20 -11.75
N GLU A 149 0.99 9.84 -12.70
CA GLU A 149 1.25 8.44 -13.08
C GLU A 149 1.87 7.65 -11.92
N GLN A 150 2.92 8.19 -11.30
CA GLN A 150 3.55 7.57 -10.12
C GLN A 150 2.58 7.46 -8.95
N LYS A 151 1.72 8.46 -8.72
CA LYS A 151 0.66 8.39 -7.70
C LYS A 151 -0.29 7.23 -7.99
N ASN A 152 -0.76 7.10 -9.23
CA ASN A 152 -1.63 6.00 -9.63
C ASN A 152 -0.96 4.65 -9.37
N ASP A 153 0.32 4.49 -9.70
CA ASP A 153 1.06 3.25 -9.45
C ASP A 153 1.20 2.91 -7.96
N VAL A 154 1.48 3.92 -7.11
CA VAL A 154 1.50 3.78 -5.65
C VAL A 154 0.15 3.31 -5.10
N PHE A 155 -0.95 3.88 -5.59
CA PHE A 155 -2.29 3.57 -5.10
C PHE A 155 -2.81 2.24 -5.62
N ALA A 156 -2.61 1.96 -6.90
CA ALA A 156 -3.13 0.79 -7.56
C ALA A 156 -2.28 -0.46 -7.26
N GLY A 157 -1.02 -0.31 -6.84
CA GLY A 157 -0.17 -1.43 -6.46
C GLY A 157 0.08 -2.40 -7.61
N ILE A 158 0.07 -1.89 -8.85
CA ILE A 158 -0.01 -2.67 -10.09
C ILE A 158 1.26 -3.51 -10.30
N ASN A 159 2.41 -3.00 -9.88
CA ASN A 159 3.70 -3.66 -10.02
C ASN A 159 3.98 -4.70 -8.91
N LEU A 160 2.99 -5.53 -8.52
CA LEU A 160 3.23 -6.65 -7.60
C LEU A 160 3.71 -7.87 -8.40
N HIS A 161 4.95 -7.83 -8.89
CA HIS A 161 5.60 -8.97 -9.52
C HIS A 161 6.72 -9.54 -8.64
#